data_AF-A0A643JXL2-F1
#
_entry.id   AF-A0A643JXL2-F1
#
_cell.length_a   1.000
_cell.length_b   1.000
_cell.length_c   1.000
_cell.angle_alpha   90.00
_cell.angle_beta   90.00
_cell.angle_gamma   90.00
#
_symmetry.space_group_name_H-M   'P 1'
#
loop_
_entity.id
_entity.type
_entity.pdbx_description
1 polymer ?
#
loop_
_entity_poly.entity_id
_entity_poly.type
_entity_poly.pdbx_seq_one_letter_code
_entity_poly.pdbx_strand_id
1 'polypeptide(L)'
;MGIETRADLKEHLQWAVQVELSTIPTYLYAMYSIDDRGAEPYRLIRSVVVEEMLHMALAANLMVAVGGKPRFYAEDVIPSYPMDLPHHDPPIRMNLERCSPDFIERVCMPIEHPRAVDAVPEDDNYETIGQFYLAVEAAIEQLDDDEGGLFDDPQVERQLLHPGYYAPVEFDEEDSGGLHPIDGIESACRAIETVIHQGEGLRDEHWADPSHHEMTHYYKFKSIADGTYRLGAVRPVAENPTTADFDPALRPVSDLFNAAYSYSFVLMDELYATTDRDTKDALVRDLYTVMSGILSPLARYLTSHPVSEGAELNAGPTFEFYQFEASSTPWEQIRALTTTVARDVGELVHLNGMVESLQTTPRLSSE
;
A
#
# COMPACT_ATOMS: atom_id res chain seq x y z
N MET A 1 -0.54 -23.11 7.00
CA MET A 1 -0.58 -23.79 8.33
C MET A 1 -1.89 -23.37 8.92
N GLY A 2 -2.78 -24.31 9.29
CA GLY A 2 -4.14 -24.03 9.76
C GLY A 2 -4.26 -22.81 10.68
N ILE A 3 -5.19 -21.90 10.41
CA ILE A 3 -5.57 -20.82 11.33
C ILE A 3 -6.47 -21.39 12.44
N GLU A 4 -5.86 -22.03 13.45
CA GLU A 4 -6.60 -22.79 14.49
C GLU A 4 -6.77 -22.01 15.80
N THR A 5 -5.98 -20.95 16.02
CA THR A 5 -6.01 -20.16 17.25
C THR A 5 -6.04 -18.67 16.98
N ARG A 6 -6.41 -17.89 18.00
CA ARG A 6 -6.30 -16.41 17.95
C ARG A 6 -4.88 -15.91 17.68
N ALA A 7 -3.85 -16.69 18.02
CA ALA A 7 -2.46 -16.34 17.71
C ALA A 7 -2.18 -16.52 16.21
N ASP A 8 -2.61 -17.65 15.64
CA ASP A 8 -2.46 -17.92 14.21
C ASP A 8 -3.23 -16.87 13.40
N LEU A 9 -4.45 -16.51 13.81
CA LEU A 9 -5.24 -15.47 13.15
C LEU A 9 -4.52 -14.11 13.13
N LYS A 10 -3.86 -13.73 14.23
CA LYS A 10 -3.07 -12.49 14.28
C LYS A 10 -1.86 -12.54 13.37
N GLU A 11 -1.20 -13.69 13.26
CA GLU A 11 -0.09 -13.88 12.34
C GLU A 11 -0.55 -13.75 10.88
N HIS A 12 -1.64 -14.43 10.50
CA HIS A 12 -2.20 -14.34 9.16
C HIS A 12 -2.72 -12.92 8.84
N LEU A 13 -3.30 -12.20 9.80
CA LEU A 13 -3.68 -10.80 9.59
C LEU A 13 -2.45 -9.88 9.42
N GLN A 14 -1.30 -10.20 10.04
CA GLN A 14 -0.05 -9.51 9.75
C GLN A 14 0.52 -9.89 8.37
N TRP A 15 0.27 -11.11 7.89
CA TRP A 15 0.56 -11.49 6.51
C TRP A 15 -0.33 -10.73 5.53
N ALA A 16 -1.63 -10.61 5.81
CA ALA A 16 -2.56 -9.80 5.02
C ALA A 16 -2.06 -8.36 4.86
N VAL A 17 -1.68 -7.71 5.96
CA VAL A 17 -1.06 -6.36 5.92
C VAL A 17 0.17 -6.33 5.00
N GLN A 18 1.02 -7.36 5.02
CA GLN A 18 2.23 -7.42 4.19
C GLN A 18 1.94 -7.72 2.71
N VAL A 19 0.92 -8.55 2.42
CA VAL A 19 0.45 -8.83 1.06
C VAL A 19 0.01 -7.53 0.41
N GLU A 20 -0.94 -6.81 1.01
CA GLU A 20 -1.41 -5.52 0.47
C GLU A 20 -0.30 -4.46 0.42
N LEU A 21 0.60 -4.47 1.40
CA LEU A 21 1.72 -3.54 1.39
C LEU A 21 2.71 -3.80 0.25
N SER A 22 2.88 -5.05 -0.17
CA SER A 22 3.83 -5.45 -1.19
C SER A 22 3.39 -5.12 -2.63
N THR A 23 2.09 -4.89 -2.85
CA THR A 23 1.57 -4.48 -4.17
C THR A 23 1.75 -2.96 -4.39
N ILE A 24 1.60 -2.16 -3.33
CA ILE A 24 1.56 -0.69 -3.38
C ILE A 24 2.81 -0.08 -4.05
N PRO A 25 4.07 -0.35 -3.63
CA PRO A 25 5.24 0.21 -4.28
C PRO A 25 5.41 -0.23 -5.74
N THR A 26 5.08 -1.49 -6.05
CA THR A 26 5.11 -2.04 -7.41
C THR A 26 4.21 -1.23 -8.34
N TYR A 27 2.96 -0.97 -7.91
CA TYR A 27 1.99 -0.19 -8.68
C TYR A 27 2.34 1.30 -8.72
N LEU A 28 2.80 1.87 -7.61
CA LEU A 28 3.28 3.26 -7.55
C LEU A 28 4.47 3.49 -8.49
N TYR A 29 5.43 2.58 -8.54
CA TYR A 29 6.61 2.70 -9.40
C TYR A 29 6.22 2.74 -10.88
N ALA A 30 5.36 1.81 -11.30
CA ALA A 30 4.79 1.81 -12.63
C ALA A 30 4.00 3.10 -12.92
N MET A 31 3.14 3.54 -11.99
CA MET A 31 2.37 4.77 -12.11
C MET A 31 3.27 6.01 -12.29
N TYR A 32 4.33 6.15 -11.49
CA TYR A 32 5.25 7.30 -11.56
C TYR A 32 6.05 7.35 -12.86
N SER A 33 6.21 6.22 -13.56
CA SER A 33 6.86 6.18 -14.87
C SER A 33 5.98 6.75 -16.00
N ILE A 34 4.66 6.83 -15.82
CA ILE A 34 3.75 7.39 -16.83
C ILE A 34 3.90 8.92 -16.83
N ASP A 35 4.18 9.49 -18.02
CA ASP A 35 4.50 10.92 -18.13
C ASP A 35 3.28 11.82 -17.94
N ASP A 36 2.15 11.46 -18.57
CA ASP A 36 0.89 12.19 -18.48
C ASP A 36 0.02 11.70 -17.31
N ARG A 37 -0.01 12.52 -16.25
CA ARG A 37 -0.83 12.29 -15.04
C ARG A 37 -2.33 12.41 -15.31
N GLY A 38 -2.69 13.08 -16.39
CA GLY A 38 -4.05 13.25 -16.87
C GLY A 38 -4.48 12.16 -17.85
N ALA A 39 -3.67 11.13 -18.09
CA ALA A 39 -4.07 9.98 -18.89
C ALA A 39 -4.86 8.96 -18.05
N GLU A 40 -5.78 8.24 -18.68
CA GLU A 40 -6.62 7.22 -18.04
C GLU A 40 -5.78 6.13 -17.34
N PRO A 41 -4.71 5.55 -17.92
CA PRO A 41 -3.90 4.55 -17.23
C PRO A 41 -3.28 5.05 -15.93
N TYR A 42 -2.83 6.32 -15.87
CA TYR A 42 -2.30 6.89 -14.62
C TYR A 42 -3.39 6.94 -13.55
N ARG A 43 -4.61 7.40 -13.91
CA ARG A 43 -5.70 7.51 -12.94
C ARG A 43 -6.24 6.16 -12.49
N LEU A 44 -6.29 5.16 -13.37
CA LEU A 44 -6.70 3.79 -13.04
C LEU A 44 -5.69 3.11 -12.10
N ILE A 45 -4.39 3.17 -12.40
CA ILE A 45 -3.39 2.60 -11.49
C ILE A 45 -3.41 3.35 -10.14
N ARG A 46 -3.64 4.67 -10.17
CA ARG A 46 -3.81 5.46 -8.94
C ARG A 46 -5.02 5.02 -8.12
N SER A 47 -6.16 4.69 -8.73
CA SER A 47 -7.33 4.22 -7.97
C SER A 47 -7.01 2.87 -7.31
N VAL A 48 -6.42 1.93 -8.05
CA VAL A 48 -5.97 0.64 -7.49
C VAL A 48 -5.03 0.85 -6.30
N VAL A 49 -4.03 1.72 -6.42
CA VAL A 49 -3.11 2.01 -5.30
C VAL A 49 -3.85 2.53 -4.06
N VAL A 50 -4.91 3.33 -4.21
CA VAL A 50 -5.70 3.82 -3.07
C VAL A 50 -6.54 2.69 -2.47
N GLU A 51 -7.07 1.79 -3.30
CA GLU A 51 -7.79 0.59 -2.87
C GLU A 51 -6.86 -0.39 -2.11
N GLU A 52 -5.65 -0.65 -2.59
CA GLU A 52 -4.65 -1.46 -1.86
C GLU A 52 -4.29 -0.86 -0.49
N MET A 53 -4.21 0.48 -0.39
CA MET A 53 -4.04 1.15 0.90
C MET A 53 -5.26 0.99 1.82
N LEU A 54 -6.47 0.96 1.26
CA LEU A 54 -7.71 0.67 1.99
C LEU A 54 -7.68 -0.78 2.51
N HIS A 55 -7.28 -1.73 1.67
CA HIS A 55 -7.20 -3.16 2.02
C HIS A 55 -6.23 -3.37 3.18
N MET A 56 -5.04 -2.77 3.10
CA MET A 56 -4.07 -2.78 4.19
C MET A 56 -4.66 -2.19 5.49
N ALA A 57 -5.40 -1.08 5.40
CA ALA A 57 -6.04 -0.47 6.57
C ALA A 57 -7.15 -1.35 7.17
N LEU A 58 -7.93 -2.05 6.33
CA LEU A 58 -8.97 -2.99 6.76
C LEU A 58 -8.34 -4.23 7.41
N ALA A 59 -7.28 -4.80 6.84
CA ALA A 59 -6.50 -5.90 7.42
C ALA A 59 -5.90 -5.52 8.79
N ALA A 60 -5.35 -4.31 8.90
CA ALA A 60 -4.84 -3.79 10.17
C ALA A 60 -5.96 -3.54 11.19
N ASN A 61 -7.13 -3.05 10.76
CA ASN A 61 -8.31 -2.90 11.62
C ASN A 61 -8.82 -4.27 12.11
N LEU A 62 -8.85 -5.29 11.24
CA LEU A 62 -9.19 -6.68 11.61
C LEU A 62 -8.24 -7.16 12.70
N MET A 63 -6.93 -6.95 12.51
CA MET A 63 -5.90 -7.33 13.47
C MET A 63 -6.11 -6.66 14.83
N VAL A 64 -6.45 -5.38 14.87
CA VAL A 64 -6.79 -4.65 16.11
C VAL A 64 -8.05 -5.22 16.76
N ALA A 65 -9.10 -5.47 15.97
CA ALA A 65 -10.39 -5.96 16.44
C ALA A 65 -10.28 -7.32 17.14
N VAL A 66 -9.39 -8.19 16.65
CA VAL A 66 -9.08 -9.47 17.29
C VAL A 66 -7.97 -9.34 18.35
N GLY A 67 -7.74 -8.14 18.90
CA GLY A 67 -6.81 -7.89 20.00
C GLY A 67 -5.33 -8.04 19.65
N GLY A 68 -4.97 -7.93 18.37
CA GLY A 68 -3.61 -7.84 17.88
C GLY A 68 -3.08 -6.40 17.86
N LYS A 69 -1.84 -6.25 17.38
CA LYS A 69 -1.20 -4.96 17.13
C LYS A 69 -0.46 -5.04 15.80
N PRO A 70 -0.94 -4.36 14.74
CA PRO A 70 -0.23 -4.37 13.46
C PRO A 70 1.13 -3.72 13.62
N ARG A 71 2.14 -4.31 13.00
CA ARG A 71 3.51 -3.77 12.87
C ARG A 71 3.65 -3.16 11.49
N PHE A 72 4.25 -1.96 11.41
CA PHE A 72 4.52 -1.28 10.15
C PHE A 72 6.01 -0.96 9.95
N TYR A 73 6.63 -0.15 10.82
CA TYR A 73 8.02 0.25 10.64
C TYR A 73 8.96 -0.82 11.18
N ALA A 74 9.26 -1.82 10.34
CA ALA A 74 10.26 -2.83 10.62
C ALA A 74 10.88 -3.35 9.30
N GLU A 75 12.15 -3.73 9.33
CA GLU A 75 12.90 -4.21 8.16
C GLU A 75 12.32 -5.52 7.59
N ASP A 76 11.71 -6.36 8.45
CA ASP A 76 11.03 -7.59 8.06
C ASP A 76 9.60 -7.37 7.54
N VAL A 77 9.05 -6.15 7.65
CA VAL A 77 7.68 -5.81 7.24
C VAL A 77 7.66 -4.93 5.99
N ILE A 78 8.56 -3.96 5.89
CA ILE A 78 8.62 -3.05 4.74
C ILE A 78 9.18 -3.81 3.53
N PRO A 79 8.46 -3.84 2.39
CA PRO A 79 8.85 -4.63 1.23
C PRO A 79 10.17 -4.15 0.64
N SER A 80 10.99 -5.10 0.17
CA SER A 80 12.23 -4.83 -0.55
C SER A 80 12.20 -5.55 -1.89
N TYR A 81 12.50 -4.83 -2.97
CA TYR A 81 12.37 -5.36 -4.32
C TYR A 81 13.75 -5.67 -4.91
N PRO A 82 13.87 -6.74 -5.73
CA PRO A 82 12.78 -7.63 -6.14
C PRO A 82 12.42 -8.69 -5.07
N MET A 83 11.12 -8.97 -4.92
CA MET A 83 10.57 -9.96 -3.98
C MET A 83 9.50 -10.83 -4.64
N ASP A 84 9.12 -11.93 -3.99
CA ASP A 84 7.95 -12.71 -4.37
C ASP A 84 6.75 -12.23 -3.54
N LEU A 85 5.54 -12.29 -4.10
CA LEU A 85 4.32 -12.03 -3.34
C LEU A 85 4.27 -12.99 -2.15
N PRO A 86 4.14 -12.50 -0.89
CA PRO A 86 4.19 -13.35 0.28
C PRO A 86 3.17 -14.48 0.20
N HIS A 87 3.58 -15.71 0.54
CA HIS A 87 2.71 -16.89 0.66
C HIS A 87 1.95 -17.33 -0.61
N HIS A 88 2.19 -16.72 -1.77
CA HIS A 88 1.54 -17.11 -3.02
C HIS A 88 2.26 -18.30 -3.70
N ASP A 89 1.51 -19.29 -4.17
CA ASP A 89 2.01 -20.44 -4.95
C ASP A 89 1.14 -20.63 -6.21
N PRO A 90 1.71 -20.62 -7.44
CA PRO A 90 3.13 -20.46 -7.76
C PRO A 90 3.66 -19.05 -7.42
N PRO A 91 4.95 -18.88 -7.07
CA PRO A 91 5.47 -17.57 -6.70
C PRO A 91 5.30 -16.51 -7.81
N ILE A 92 4.73 -15.35 -7.45
CA ILE A 92 4.66 -14.18 -8.33
C ILE A 92 5.82 -13.25 -8.02
N ARG A 93 6.77 -13.10 -8.95
CA ARG A 93 7.93 -12.21 -8.80
C ARG A 93 7.54 -10.76 -9.07
N MET A 94 7.64 -9.91 -8.05
CA MET A 94 7.41 -8.47 -8.12
C MET A 94 8.73 -7.72 -8.25
N ASN A 95 8.77 -6.79 -9.20
CA ASN A 95 9.88 -5.88 -9.48
C ASN A 95 9.37 -4.44 -9.46
N LEU A 96 10.25 -3.50 -9.14
CA LEU A 96 10.04 -2.10 -9.48
C LEU A 96 10.35 -1.90 -10.97
N GLU A 97 9.32 -1.83 -11.79
CA GLU A 97 9.44 -1.71 -13.25
C GLU A 97 8.53 -0.62 -13.82
N ARG A 98 8.98 0.05 -14.88
CA ARG A 98 8.16 1.03 -15.60
C ARG A 98 6.86 0.39 -16.12
N CYS A 99 5.81 1.19 -16.23
CA CYS A 99 4.54 0.74 -16.78
C CYS A 99 4.72 0.32 -18.25
N SER A 100 4.27 -0.89 -18.57
CA SER A 100 4.19 -1.41 -19.93
C SER A 100 3.09 -2.48 -19.99
N PRO A 101 2.52 -2.78 -21.17
CA PRO A 101 1.58 -3.89 -21.29
C PRO A 101 2.15 -5.21 -20.79
N ASP A 102 3.43 -5.50 -21.05
CA ASP A 102 4.11 -6.71 -20.56
C ASP A 102 4.17 -6.77 -19.03
N PHE A 103 4.57 -5.67 -18.38
CA PHE A 103 4.59 -5.58 -16.92
C PHE A 103 3.20 -5.83 -16.32
N ILE A 104 2.17 -5.22 -16.91
CA ILE A 104 0.78 -5.37 -16.44
C ILE A 104 0.32 -6.82 -16.61
N GLU A 105 0.57 -7.46 -17.75
CA GLU A 105 0.16 -8.84 -18.02
C GLU A 105 0.91 -9.87 -17.16
N ARG A 106 2.19 -9.62 -16.87
CA ARG A 106 3.07 -10.56 -16.16
C ARG A 106 3.05 -10.40 -14.64
N VAL A 107 2.73 -9.22 -14.13
CA VAL A 107 2.81 -8.91 -12.69
C VAL A 107 1.46 -8.49 -12.14
N CYS A 108 0.88 -7.38 -12.61
CA CYS A 108 -0.37 -6.86 -12.04
C CYS A 108 -1.55 -7.81 -12.23
N MET A 109 -1.81 -8.28 -13.45
CA MET A 109 -2.95 -9.14 -13.73
C MET A 109 -2.90 -10.51 -12.99
N PRO A 110 -1.73 -11.16 -12.83
CA PRO A 110 -1.60 -12.34 -11.99
C PRO A 110 -1.87 -12.10 -10.50
N ILE A 111 -1.42 -10.97 -9.95
CA ILE A 111 -1.70 -10.61 -8.54
C ILE A 111 -3.21 -10.48 -8.32
N GLU A 112 -3.88 -9.78 -9.23
CA GLU A 112 -5.33 -9.50 -9.14
C GLU A 112 -6.19 -10.61 -9.77
N HIS A 113 -5.62 -11.78 -10.07
CA HIS A 113 -6.34 -12.78 -10.86
C HIS A 113 -7.55 -13.30 -10.07
N PRO A 114 -8.76 -13.31 -10.66
CA PRO A 114 -9.93 -13.80 -9.97
C PRO A 114 -9.81 -15.29 -9.66
N ARG A 115 -10.15 -15.68 -8.43
CA ARG A 115 -10.27 -17.10 -8.09
C ARG A 115 -11.29 -17.85 -8.94
N ALA A 116 -11.11 -19.17 -9.02
CA ALA A 116 -12.16 -20.06 -9.51
C ALA A 116 -13.39 -20.03 -8.58
N VAL A 117 -14.58 -20.26 -9.15
CA VAL A 117 -15.86 -20.22 -8.43
C VAL A 117 -15.88 -21.21 -7.25
N ASP A 118 -15.26 -22.38 -7.42
CA ASP A 118 -15.13 -23.47 -6.47
C ASP A 118 -13.76 -23.54 -5.77
N ALA A 119 -12.95 -22.48 -5.89
CA ALA A 119 -11.67 -22.39 -5.18
C ALA A 119 -11.88 -22.54 -3.67
N VAL A 120 -11.07 -23.41 -3.06
CA VAL A 120 -11.08 -23.61 -1.61
C VAL A 120 -10.28 -22.52 -0.92
N PRO A 121 -10.64 -22.15 0.33
CA PRO A 121 -9.81 -21.28 1.16
C PRO A 121 -8.42 -21.92 1.38
N GLU A 122 -7.36 -21.12 1.29
CA GLU A 122 -5.97 -21.55 1.51
C GLU A 122 -5.25 -20.50 2.36
N ASP A 123 -4.75 -20.90 3.55
CA ASP A 123 -4.13 -19.97 4.51
C ASP A 123 -2.65 -19.68 4.27
N ASP A 124 -2.00 -20.55 3.47
CA ASP A 124 -0.59 -20.47 3.10
C ASP A 124 -0.43 -21.21 1.77
N ASN A 125 0.40 -20.70 0.84
CA ASN A 125 0.54 -21.23 -0.52
C ASN A 125 -0.76 -21.09 -1.34
N TYR A 126 -1.40 -19.93 -1.27
CA TYR A 126 -2.62 -19.62 -2.01
C TYR A 126 -2.33 -19.30 -3.49
N GLU A 127 -3.28 -19.61 -4.38
CA GLU A 127 -3.19 -19.26 -5.80
C GLU A 127 -3.82 -17.90 -6.12
N THR A 128 -4.69 -17.39 -5.24
CA THR A 128 -5.24 -16.03 -5.32
C THR A 128 -5.42 -15.40 -3.93
N ILE A 129 -5.39 -14.06 -3.86
CA ILE A 129 -5.57 -13.30 -2.62
C ILE A 129 -6.95 -13.58 -2.01
N GLY A 130 -7.96 -13.81 -2.85
CA GLY A 130 -9.30 -14.20 -2.45
C GLY A 130 -9.35 -15.53 -1.71
N GLN A 131 -8.54 -16.53 -2.07
CA GLN A 131 -8.46 -17.78 -1.30
C GLN A 131 -7.90 -17.55 0.11
N PHE A 132 -6.90 -16.69 0.21
CA PHE A 132 -6.29 -16.32 1.48
C PHE A 132 -7.28 -15.60 2.41
N TYR A 133 -7.98 -14.60 1.90
CA TYR A 133 -8.98 -13.89 2.70
C TYR A 133 -10.19 -14.76 3.07
N LEU A 134 -10.60 -15.70 2.22
CA LEU A 134 -11.62 -16.68 2.60
C LEU A 134 -11.15 -17.61 3.73
N ALA A 135 -9.84 -17.90 3.82
CA ALA A 135 -9.30 -18.71 4.92
C ALA A 135 -9.32 -17.91 6.23
N VAL A 136 -8.97 -16.62 6.17
CA VAL A 136 -9.09 -15.68 7.29
C VAL A 136 -10.55 -15.55 7.74
N GLU A 137 -11.50 -15.41 6.81
CA GLU A 137 -12.93 -15.34 7.12
C GLU A 137 -13.42 -16.61 7.84
N ALA A 138 -13.13 -17.79 7.27
CA ALA A 138 -13.51 -19.07 7.86
C ALA A 138 -12.93 -19.25 9.28
N ALA A 139 -11.70 -18.78 9.50
CA ALA A 139 -11.07 -18.82 10.82
C ALA A 139 -11.71 -17.86 11.82
N ILE A 140 -12.10 -16.65 11.39
CA ILE A 140 -12.84 -15.70 12.22
C ILE A 140 -14.18 -16.31 12.66
N GLU A 141 -14.93 -16.89 11.72
CA GLU A 141 -16.20 -17.56 12.01
C GLU A 141 -16.02 -18.70 13.01
N GLN A 142 -15.05 -19.59 12.75
CA GLN A 142 -14.79 -20.72 13.61
C GLN A 142 -14.36 -20.30 15.02
N LEU A 143 -13.42 -19.35 15.15
CA LEU A 143 -12.90 -18.93 16.44
C LEU A 143 -13.95 -18.17 17.27
N ASP A 144 -14.84 -17.40 16.63
CA ASP A 144 -15.95 -16.74 17.32
C ASP A 144 -16.97 -17.77 17.83
N ASP A 145 -17.24 -18.84 17.08
CA ASP A 145 -18.13 -19.94 17.49
C ASP A 145 -17.53 -20.83 18.60
N ASP A 146 -16.23 -21.20 18.48
CA ASP A 146 -15.57 -22.17 19.37
C ASP A 146 -15.15 -21.56 20.72
N GLU A 147 -14.49 -20.39 20.69
CA GLU A 147 -13.97 -19.73 21.90
C GLU A 147 -14.95 -18.69 22.47
N GLY A 148 -15.74 -18.05 21.61
CA GLY A 148 -16.54 -16.89 21.95
C GLY A 148 -15.70 -15.66 22.30
N GLY A 149 -16.26 -14.48 22.08
CA GLY A 149 -15.65 -13.22 22.53
C GLY A 149 -14.41 -12.80 21.76
N LEU A 150 -14.24 -13.26 20.51
CA LEU A 150 -13.16 -12.84 19.62
C LEU A 150 -13.11 -11.31 19.50
N PHE A 151 -14.30 -10.69 19.50
CA PHE A 151 -14.57 -9.25 19.44
C PHE A 151 -15.11 -8.65 20.75
N ASP A 152 -14.84 -9.24 21.93
CA ASP A 152 -15.28 -8.69 23.22
C ASP A 152 -14.69 -7.29 23.51
N ASP A 153 -13.49 -7.03 22.98
CA ASP A 153 -12.81 -5.74 23.03
C ASP A 153 -12.18 -5.42 21.67
N PRO A 154 -12.97 -4.90 20.70
CA PRO A 154 -12.51 -4.66 19.34
C PRO A 154 -11.61 -3.43 19.21
N GLN A 155 -11.40 -2.68 20.30
CA GLN A 155 -10.54 -1.48 20.36
C GLN A 155 -10.79 -0.51 19.19
N VAL A 156 -12.05 -0.20 18.88
CA VAL A 156 -12.46 0.63 17.74
C VAL A 156 -11.74 1.99 17.73
N GLU A 157 -11.48 2.56 18.91
CA GLU A 157 -10.73 3.81 19.06
C GLU A 157 -9.27 3.74 18.57
N ARG A 158 -8.69 2.54 18.46
CA ARG A 158 -7.34 2.30 17.90
C ARG A 158 -7.35 2.10 16.39
N GLN A 159 -8.49 1.74 15.81
CA GLN A 159 -8.60 1.50 14.38
C GLN A 159 -8.42 2.80 13.57
N LEU A 160 -8.03 2.66 12.31
CA LEU A 160 -8.05 3.76 11.34
C LEU A 160 -9.48 3.91 10.81
N LEU A 161 -10.11 5.07 11.01
CA LEU A 161 -11.53 5.28 10.70
C LEU A 161 -11.82 6.57 9.91
N HIS A 162 -10.80 7.29 9.44
CA HIS A 162 -11.01 8.59 8.79
C HIS A 162 -11.47 8.42 7.33
N PRO A 163 -12.76 8.63 6.99
CA PRO A 163 -13.31 8.23 5.70
C PRO A 163 -12.84 9.11 4.53
N GLY A 164 -12.33 10.33 4.81
CA GLY A 164 -11.94 11.29 3.78
C GLY A 164 -10.70 10.91 2.94
N TYR A 165 -10.04 9.78 3.25
CA TYR A 165 -8.85 9.32 2.50
C TYR A 165 -9.17 8.27 1.44
N TYR A 166 -10.17 7.41 1.70
CA TYR A 166 -10.59 6.30 0.82
C TYR A 166 -11.93 6.60 0.17
N ALA A 167 -12.25 7.89 -0.03
CA ALA A 167 -13.43 8.27 -0.77
C ALA A 167 -13.29 7.83 -2.24
N PRO A 168 -14.37 7.35 -2.87
CA PRO A 168 -14.34 6.84 -4.23
C PRO A 168 -13.64 7.82 -5.18
N VAL A 169 -12.69 7.29 -5.96
CA VAL A 169 -12.00 8.06 -7.01
C VAL A 169 -12.93 8.14 -8.23
N GLU A 170 -12.59 8.94 -9.24
CA GLU A 170 -13.40 9.20 -10.46
C GLU A 170 -13.93 7.94 -11.20
N PHE A 171 -13.43 6.74 -10.87
CA PHE A 171 -13.79 5.46 -11.47
C PHE A 171 -14.57 4.51 -10.54
N ASP A 172 -14.84 4.95 -9.31
CA ASP A 172 -15.45 4.13 -8.26
C ASP A 172 -16.83 4.71 -7.92
N GLU A 173 -17.79 3.85 -7.55
CA GLU A 173 -19.12 4.34 -7.13
C GLU A 173 -19.10 4.83 -5.68
N GLU A 174 -20.05 5.71 -5.30
CA GLU A 174 -20.15 6.25 -3.93
C GLU A 174 -20.30 5.17 -2.83
N ASP A 175 -20.70 3.95 -3.22
CA ASP A 175 -20.95 2.78 -2.35
C ASP A 175 -20.01 1.59 -2.66
N SER A 176 -18.85 1.86 -3.29
CA SER A 176 -17.78 0.89 -3.65
C SER A 176 -17.14 0.14 -2.46
N GLY A 177 -17.70 0.29 -1.26
CA GLY A 177 -17.06 -0.05 -0.01
C GLY A 177 -16.33 1.13 0.61
N GLY A 178 -15.57 0.87 1.67
CA GLY A 178 -14.85 1.92 2.35
C GLY A 178 -14.42 1.57 3.75
N LEU A 179 -13.59 2.45 4.29
CA LEU A 179 -13.06 2.30 5.63
C LEU A 179 -14.18 2.41 6.66
N HIS A 180 -14.36 1.36 7.46
CA HIS A 180 -15.39 1.28 8.49
C HIS A 180 -14.84 0.62 9.76
N PRO A 181 -15.47 0.86 10.91
CA PRO A 181 -15.07 0.20 12.16
C PRO A 181 -15.41 -1.28 12.12
N ILE A 182 -14.50 -2.08 12.65
CA ILE A 182 -14.66 -3.52 12.84
C ILE A 182 -14.92 -3.75 14.32
N ASP A 183 -16.19 -3.86 14.66
CA ASP A 183 -16.71 -3.98 16.02
C ASP A 183 -17.34 -5.36 16.32
N GLY A 184 -17.33 -6.26 15.34
CA GLY A 184 -17.85 -7.62 15.47
C GLY A 184 -17.69 -8.44 14.19
N ILE A 185 -18.22 -9.66 14.20
CA ILE A 185 -18.12 -10.61 13.09
C ILE A 185 -18.72 -10.07 11.78
N GLU A 186 -19.87 -9.40 11.83
CA GLU A 186 -20.53 -8.85 10.64
C GLU A 186 -19.69 -7.76 9.96
N SER A 187 -19.10 -6.85 10.75
CA SER A 187 -18.21 -5.82 10.22
C SER A 187 -16.85 -6.39 9.78
N ALA A 188 -16.38 -7.48 10.39
CA ALA A 188 -15.19 -8.19 9.95
C ALA A 188 -15.39 -8.87 8.58
N CYS A 189 -16.47 -9.64 8.40
CA CYS A 189 -16.81 -10.28 7.12
C CYS A 189 -16.98 -9.24 6.01
N ARG A 190 -17.66 -8.11 6.29
CA ARG A 190 -17.81 -7.02 5.30
C ARG A 190 -16.48 -6.39 4.89
N ALA A 191 -15.53 -6.26 5.82
CA ALA A 191 -14.19 -5.76 5.50
C ALA A 191 -13.46 -6.73 4.54
N ILE A 192 -13.53 -8.03 4.81
CA ILE A 192 -12.96 -9.08 3.95
C ILE A 192 -13.63 -9.08 2.57
N GLU A 193 -14.96 -9.01 2.54
CA GLU A 193 -15.75 -8.94 1.32
C GLU A 193 -15.34 -7.74 0.45
N THR A 194 -15.10 -6.58 1.07
CA THR A 194 -14.61 -5.38 0.37
C THR A 194 -13.27 -5.62 -0.33
N VAL A 195 -12.31 -6.25 0.36
CA VAL A 195 -10.98 -6.56 -0.21
C VAL A 195 -11.11 -7.50 -1.41
N ILE A 196 -11.86 -8.59 -1.25
CA ILE A 196 -12.09 -9.56 -2.32
C ILE A 196 -12.79 -8.91 -3.53
N HIS A 197 -13.81 -8.10 -3.29
CA HIS A 197 -14.61 -7.50 -4.36
C HIS A 197 -13.84 -6.49 -5.19
N GLN A 198 -13.06 -5.62 -4.56
CA GLN A 198 -12.29 -4.60 -5.27
C GLN A 198 -11.13 -5.22 -6.06
N GLY A 199 -10.42 -6.20 -5.48
CA GLY A 199 -9.33 -6.92 -6.15
C GLY A 199 -9.82 -7.84 -7.28
N GLU A 200 -10.49 -8.93 -6.89
CA GLU A 200 -10.81 -10.09 -7.75
C GLU A 200 -12.26 -10.09 -8.27
N GLY A 201 -13.18 -9.43 -7.57
CA GLY A 201 -14.60 -9.41 -7.90
C GLY A 201 -15.43 -10.56 -7.31
N LEU A 202 -16.71 -10.62 -7.69
CA LEU A 202 -17.72 -11.51 -7.10
C LEU A 202 -17.81 -12.91 -7.73
N ARG A 203 -18.30 -13.83 -6.89
CA ARG A 203 -18.54 -15.28 -7.06
C ARG A 203 -19.41 -15.68 -8.29
N ASP A 204 -20.12 -14.73 -8.89
CA ASP A 204 -21.03 -14.94 -10.03
C ASP A 204 -21.14 -13.66 -10.87
N GLU A 205 -21.13 -13.79 -12.19
CA GLU A 205 -21.53 -12.74 -13.17
C GLU A 205 -22.94 -12.15 -12.89
N HIS A 206 -23.68 -12.70 -11.92
CA HIS A 206 -25.01 -12.29 -11.48
C HIS A 206 -25.01 -11.22 -10.38
N TRP A 207 -23.93 -11.10 -9.60
CA TRP A 207 -23.79 -10.12 -8.51
C TRP A 207 -22.68 -9.10 -8.74
N ALA A 208 -21.87 -9.27 -9.80
CA ALA A 208 -21.31 -8.12 -10.50
C ALA A 208 -22.49 -7.33 -11.04
N ASP A 209 -23.07 -6.46 -10.21
CA ASP A 209 -24.25 -5.71 -10.59
C ASP A 209 -23.90 -4.95 -11.87
N PRO A 210 -24.52 -5.25 -13.02
CA PRO A 210 -24.24 -4.57 -14.27
C PRO A 210 -24.58 -3.06 -14.21
N SER A 211 -25.23 -2.62 -13.13
CA SER A 211 -25.52 -1.24 -12.79
C SER A 211 -24.60 -0.63 -11.72
N HIS A 212 -23.73 -1.41 -11.05
CA HIS A 212 -22.59 -0.90 -10.29
C HIS A 212 -21.35 -0.98 -11.18
N HIS A 213 -20.95 0.16 -11.73
CA HIS A 213 -19.93 0.31 -12.77
C HIS A 213 -18.49 0.12 -12.27
N GLU A 214 -18.26 -0.51 -11.13
CA GLU A 214 -16.91 -0.64 -10.58
C GLU A 214 -16.12 -1.73 -11.29
N MET A 215 -15.03 -1.34 -11.95
CA MET A 215 -14.09 -2.28 -12.53
C MET A 215 -13.18 -2.81 -11.42
N THR A 216 -13.13 -4.13 -11.22
CA THR A 216 -12.15 -4.78 -10.34
C THR A 216 -10.71 -4.40 -10.75
N HIS A 217 -9.74 -4.56 -9.85
CA HIS A 217 -8.33 -4.32 -10.16
C HIS A 217 -7.90 -5.09 -11.41
N TYR A 218 -8.27 -6.38 -11.51
CA TYR A 218 -8.03 -7.19 -12.70
C TYR A 218 -8.48 -6.52 -14.00
N TYR A 219 -9.73 -6.03 -14.05
CA TYR A 219 -10.26 -5.39 -15.26
C TYR A 219 -9.66 -4.01 -15.50
N LYS A 220 -9.38 -3.23 -14.44
CA LYS A 220 -8.65 -1.95 -14.52
C LYS A 220 -7.29 -2.19 -15.21
N PHE A 221 -6.52 -3.17 -14.77
CA PHE A 221 -5.23 -3.53 -15.39
C PHE A 221 -5.38 -4.10 -16.80
N LYS A 222 -6.30 -5.05 -17.01
CA LYS A 222 -6.55 -5.66 -18.32
C LYS A 222 -6.87 -4.61 -19.38
N SER A 223 -7.65 -3.59 -19.03
CA SER A 223 -8.03 -2.51 -19.95
C SER A 223 -6.84 -1.64 -20.40
N ILE A 224 -5.77 -1.60 -19.62
CA ILE A 224 -4.51 -0.95 -20.02
C ILE A 224 -3.69 -1.91 -20.90
N ALA A 225 -3.58 -3.18 -20.50
CA ALA A 225 -2.83 -4.21 -21.23
C ALA A 225 -3.36 -4.44 -22.66
N ASP A 226 -4.68 -4.59 -22.81
CA ASP A 226 -5.32 -4.80 -24.12
C ASP A 226 -5.44 -3.53 -24.98
N GLY A 227 -5.01 -2.38 -24.45
CA GLY A 227 -4.98 -1.10 -25.14
C GLY A 227 -6.34 -0.41 -25.25
N THR A 228 -7.36 -0.84 -24.50
CA THR A 228 -8.62 -0.10 -24.32
C THR A 228 -8.34 1.32 -23.84
N TYR A 229 -7.53 1.44 -22.77
CA TYR A 229 -6.91 2.69 -22.37
C TYR A 229 -5.45 2.68 -22.79
N ARG A 230 -5.14 3.45 -23.84
CA ARG A 230 -3.80 3.46 -24.43
C ARG A 230 -2.79 4.07 -23.49
N LEU A 231 -1.75 3.30 -23.20
CA LEU A 231 -0.57 3.80 -22.52
C LEU A 231 0.07 4.93 -23.35
N GLY A 232 0.22 6.10 -22.73
CA GLY A 232 0.86 7.27 -23.32
C GLY A 232 2.39 7.18 -23.31
N ALA A 233 3.05 8.33 -23.23
CA ALA A 233 4.50 8.36 -23.03
C ALA A 233 4.85 7.81 -21.63
N VAL A 234 5.85 6.93 -21.58
CA VAL A 234 6.38 6.34 -20.35
C VAL A 234 7.87 6.67 -20.28
N ARG A 235 8.32 7.19 -19.14
CA ARG A 235 9.71 7.51 -18.87
C ARG A 235 10.53 6.23 -18.79
N PRO A 236 11.76 6.20 -19.34
CA PRO A 236 12.61 5.01 -19.33
C PRO A 236 13.27 4.83 -17.96
N VAL A 237 12.49 4.57 -16.90
CA VAL A 237 13.05 4.39 -15.55
C VAL A 237 13.72 3.02 -15.41
N ALA A 238 14.81 2.96 -14.65
CA ALA A 238 15.55 1.73 -14.39
C ALA A 238 14.68 0.69 -13.68
N GLU A 239 15.02 -0.60 -13.83
CA GLU A 239 14.34 -1.68 -13.12
C GLU A 239 15.06 -1.93 -11.80
N ASN A 240 14.30 -2.09 -10.71
CA ASN A 240 14.82 -2.35 -9.35
C ASN A 240 16.02 -1.47 -8.97
N PRO A 241 15.94 -0.14 -9.14
CA PRO A 241 17.08 0.71 -8.82
C PRO A 241 17.33 0.74 -7.32
N THR A 242 18.60 0.84 -6.93
CA THR A 242 19.02 1.16 -5.55
C THR A 242 19.64 2.55 -5.50
N THR A 243 19.64 3.17 -4.32
CA THR A 243 20.26 4.50 -4.15
C THR A 243 21.76 4.47 -4.49
N ALA A 244 22.42 3.32 -4.29
CA ALA A 244 23.83 3.13 -4.61
C ALA A 244 24.12 3.21 -6.12
N ASP A 245 23.13 2.90 -6.98
CA ASP A 245 23.26 2.92 -8.45
C ASP A 245 23.28 4.35 -9.00
N PHE A 246 22.74 5.32 -8.26
CA PHE A 246 22.57 6.68 -8.74
C PHE A 246 23.85 7.51 -8.66
N ASP A 247 23.96 8.49 -9.56
CA ASP A 247 24.97 9.54 -9.49
C ASP A 247 24.93 10.25 -8.11
N PRO A 248 26.08 10.66 -7.56
CA PRO A 248 26.15 11.30 -6.23
C PRO A 248 25.22 12.50 -6.05
N ALA A 249 24.84 13.19 -7.13
CA ALA A 249 23.90 14.31 -7.09
C ALA A 249 22.45 13.89 -6.84
N LEU A 250 22.05 12.66 -7.20
CA LEU A 250 20.70 12.14 -7.01
C LEU A 250 20.51 11.40 -5.68
N ARG A 251 21.59 10.87 -5.10
CA ARG A 251 21.52 10.08 -3.85
C ARG A 251 20.80 10.79 -2.71
N PRO A 252 21.06 12.08 -2.40
CA PRO A 252 20.34 12.76 -1.33
C PRO A 252 18.83 12.85 -1.56
N VAL A 253 18.38 12.92 -2.83
CA VAL A 253 16.96 12.93 -3.18
C VAL A 253 16.35 11.55 -2.98
N SER A 254 17.07 10.49 -3.36
CA SER A 254 16.68 9.10 -3.11
C SER A 254 16.64 8.78 -1.62
N ASP A 255 17.66 9.18 -0.85
CA ASP A 255 17.70 9.02 0.60
C ASP A 255 16.51 9.72 1.27
N LEU A 256 16.17 10.94 0.83
CA LEU A 256 14.99 11.65 1.32
C LEU A 256 13.68 10.94 0.94
N PHE A 257 13.59 10.37 -0.27
CA PHE A 257 12.45 9.56 -0.66
C PHE A 257 12.29 8.34 0.26
N ASN A 258 13.36 7.58 0.47
CA ASN A 258 13.36 6.38 1.32
C ASN A 258 13.06 6.72 2.79
N ALA A 259 13.60 7.82 3.30
CA ALA A 259 13.28 8.33 4.63
C ALA A 259 11.80 8.71 4.75
N ALA A 260 11.26 9.48 3.80
CA ALA A 260 9.85 9.85 3.80
C ALA A 260 8.92 8.63 3.67
N TYR A 261 9.32 7.62 2.88
CA TYR A 261 8.59 6.37 2.71
C TYR A 261 8.60 5.57 4.01
N SER A 262 9.78 5.40 4.63
CA SER A 262 9.91 4.73 5.93
C SER A 262 9.13 5.47 7.03
N TYR A 263 9.06 6.81 6.95
CA TYR A 263 8.30 7.62 7.90
C TYR A 263 6.80 7.44 7.83
N SER A 264 6.21 7.12 6.66
CA SER A 264 4.79 6.78 6.63
C SER A 264 4.49 5.57 7.51
N PHE A 265 5.39 4.59 7.60
CA PHE A 265 5.21 3.44 8.49
C PHE A 265 5.35 3.82 9.97
N VAL A 266 6.26 4.74 10.31
CA VAL A 266 6.36 5.28 11.68
C VAL A 266 5.06 5.99 12.08
N LEU A 267 4.46 6.76 11.16
CA LEU A 267 3.16 7.40 11.39
C LEU A 267 2.05 6.35 11.56
N MET A 268 2.07 5.25 10.79
CA MET A 268 1.11 4.15 10.92
C MET A 268 1.23 3.43 12.26
N ASP A 269 2.44 3.13 12.74
CA ASP A 269 2.63 2.52 14.06
C ASP A 269 2.04 3.40 15.17
N GLU A 270 2.31 4.71 15.16
CA GLU A 270 1.72 5.64 16.14
C GLU A 270 0.19 5.73 15.98
N LEU A 271 -0.32 5.72 14.75
CA LEU A 271 -1.75 5.83 14.44
C LEU A 271 -2.55 4.68 15.05
N TYR A 272 -2.02 3.47 15.02
CA TYR A 272 -2.63 2.28 15.62
C TYR A 272 -2.29 2.11 17.12
N ALA A 273 -1.25 2.79 17.61
CA ALA A 273 -0.88 2.79 19.03
C ALA A 273 -1.64 3.82 19.89
N THR A 274 -2.10 4.93 19.31
CA THR A 274 -2.81 5.98 20.04
C THR A 274 -4.34 5.81 20.01
N THR A 275 -5.01 6.26 21.07
CA THR A 275 -6.47 6.37 21.18
C THR A 275 -6.94 7.83 21.20
N ASP A 276 -6.00 8.79 21.16
CA ASP A 276 -6.34 10.22 21.17
C ASP A 276 -6.79 10.66 19.78
N ARG A 277 -8.06 11.08 19.67
CA ARG A 277 -8.69 11.39 18.38
C ARG A 277 -8.01 12.55 17.66
N ASP A 278 -7.64 13.61 18.37
CA ASP A 278 -7.00 14.78 17.75
C ASP A 278 -5.61 14.41 17.19
N THR A 279 -4.87 13.56 17.90
CA THR A 279 -3.60 12.99 17.45
C THR A 279 -3.81 12.07 16.24
N LYS A 280 -4.80 11.18 16.24
CA LYS A 280 -5.12 10.33 15.07
C LYS A 280 -5.45 11.17 13.83
N ASP A 281 -6.29 12.19 13.99
CA ASP A 281 -6.65 13.08 12.89
C ASP A 281 -5.42 13.84 12.35
N ALA A 282 -4.47 14.21 13.23
CA ALA A 282 -3.21 14.82 12.82
C ALA A 282 -2.29 13.83 12.09
N LEU A 283 -2.15 12.59 12.58
CA LEU A 283 -1.37 11.53 11.94
C LEU A 283 -1.89 11.20 10.53
N VAL A 284 -3.20 11.12 10.35
CA VAL A 284 -3.81 10.92 9.02
C VAL A 284 -3.50 12.07 8.06
N ARG A 285 -3.57 13.33 8.54
CA ARG A 285 -3.18 14.49 7.73
C ARG A 285 -1.69 14.47 7.37
N ASP A 286 -0.84 14.08 8.30
CA ASP A 286 0.60 13.96 8.08
C ASP A 286 0.92 12.84 7.08
N LEU A 287 0.26 11.68 7.18
CA LEU A 287 0.36 10.59 6.20
C LEU A 287 0.03 11.08 4.79
N TYR A 288 -1.07 11.81 4.62
CA TYR A 288 -1.42 12.39 3.32
C TYR A 288 -0.36 13.39 2.83
N THR A 289 0.14 14.23 3.72
CA THR A 289 1.18 15.23 3.43
C THR A 289 2.47 14.56 2.99
N VAL A 290 2.87 13.46 3.63
CA VAL A 290 4.04 12.65 3.25
C VAL A 290 3.82 12.00 1.89
N MET A 291 2.72 11.28 1.70
CA MET A 291 2.45 10.53 0.46
C MET A 291 2.30 11.43 -0.77
N SER A 292 1.42 12.43 -0.69
CA SER A 292 1.10 13.31 -1.85
C SER A 292 2.00 14.53 -1.94
N GLY A 293 2.44 15.06 -0.80
CA GLY A 293 3.19 16.31 -0.72
C GLY A 293 4.71 16.15 -0.75
N ILE A 294 5.24 14.99 -0.35
CA ILE A 294 6.69 14.75 -0.26
C ILE A 294 7.11 13.64 -1.23
N LEU A 295 6.55 12.43 -1.12
CA LEU A 295 6.95 11.29 -1.95
C LEU A 295 6.65 11.52 -3.43
N SER A 296 5.46 12.00 -3.77
CA SER A 296 5.07 12.26 -5.17
C SER A 296 6.01 13.23 -5.90
N PRO A 297 6.36 14.42 -5.37
CA PRO A 297 7.37 15.29 -5.99
C PRO A 297 8.75 14.64 -6.11
N LEU A 298 9.22 13.93 -5.08
CA LEU A 298 10.52 13.25 -5.11
C LEU A 298 10.58 12.14 -6.16
N ALA A 299 9.55 11.29 -6.24
CA ALA A 299 9.46 10.26 -7.27
C ALA A 299 9.46 10.85 -8.68
N ARG A 300 8.73 11.96 -8.89
CA ARG A 300 8.73 12.66 -10.20
C ARG A 300 10.09 13.24 -10.55
N TYR A 301 10.80 13.79 -9.57
CA TYR A 301 12.16 14.26 -9.77
C TYR A 301 13.05 13.10 -10.23
N LEU A 302 13.10 12.01 -9.45
CA LEU A 302 13.92 10.84 -9.76
C LEU A 302 13.61 10.26 -11.14
N THR A 303 12.33 10.03 -11.45
CA THR A 303 11.89 9.47 -12.74
C THR A 303 12.14 10.36 -13.94
N SER A 304 12.51 11.63 -13.74
CA SER A 304 12.79 12.60 -14.82
C SER A 304 14.28 12.85 -15.03
N HIS A 305 15.16 12.25 -14.22
CA HIS A 305 16.61 12.44 -14.29
C HIS A 305 17.31 11.13 -14.64
N PRO A 306 18.34 11.14 -15.52
CA PRO A 306 19.10 9.95 -15.85
C PRO A 306 19.80 9.38 -14.60
N VAL A 307 19.94 8.05 -14.50
CA VAL A 307 20.65 7.38 -13.39
C VAL A 307 22.04 7.97 -13.20
N SER A 308 22.72 8.23 -14.32
CA SER A 308 24.02 8.90 -14.36
C SER A 308 24.23 9.69 -15.64
N GLU A 309 25.25 10.54 -15.69
CA GLU A 309 25.60 11.32 -16.90
C GLU A 309 25.74 10.40 -18.14
N GLY A 310 24.86 10.59 -19.13
CA GLY A 310 24.85 9.83 -20.38
C GLY A 310 24.11 8.49 -20.32
N ALA A 311 23.49 8.13 -19.19
CA ALA A 311 22.63 6.96 -19.10
C ALA A 311 21.34 7.13 -19.93
N GLU A 312 20.89 6.04 -20.56
CA GLU A 312 19.61 5.99 -21.30
C GLU A 312 18.40 5.83 -20.36
N LEU A 313 18.64 5.31 -19.15
CA LEU A 313 17.62 5.07 -18.15
C LEU A 313 17.62 6.18 -17.10
N ASN A 314 16.42 6.55 -16.65
CA ASN A 314 16.19 7.45 -15.55
C ASN A 314 16.25 6.72 -14.21
N ALA A 315 16.59 7.46 -13.15
CA ALA A 315 16.43 7.00 -11.79
C ALA A 315 14.95 6.75 -11.47
N GLY A 316 14.68 6.23 -10.29
CA GLY A 316 13.32 5.96 -9.82
C GLY A 316 13.26 5.95 -8.29
N PRO A 317 12.06 6.04 -7.70
CA PRO A 317 11.88 5.82 -6.28
C PRO A 317 12.29 4.39 -5.91
N THR A 318 13.27 4.22 -5.02
CA THR A 318 13.85 2.90 -4.73
C THR A 318 13.10 2.14 -3.65
N PHE A 319 12.28 2.84 -2.84
CA PHE A 319 11.48 2.27 -1.75
C PHE A 319 12.31 1.44 -0.75
N GLU A 320 13.58 1.81 -0.58
CA GLU A 320 14.46 1.11 0.36
C GLU A 320 14.06 1.43 1.81
N PHE A 321 14.22 0.45 2.70
CA PHE A 321 14.09 0.67 4.13
C PHE A 321 15.13 1.70 4.60
N TYR A 322 14.67 2.78 5.21
CA TYR A 322 15.53 3.81 5.78
C TYR A 322 15.57 3.64 7.30
N GLN A 323 16.75 3.26 7.80
CA GLN A 323 16.97 3.11 9.23
C GLN A 323 17.16 4.48 9.91
N PHE A 324 16.13 4.96 10.61
CA PHE A 324 16.24 6.15 11.45
C PHE A 324 17.17 5.93 12.65
N GLU A 325 18.06 6.90 12.89
CA GLU A 325 18.93 6.88 14.07
C GLU A 325 18.16 7.17 15.36
N ALA A 326 18.46 6.45 16.45
CA ALA A 326 17.86 6.72 17.77
C ALA A 326 18.32 8.06 18.41
N SER A 327 19.32 8.72 17.82
CA SER A 327 19.92 9.98 18.30
C SER A 327 18.96 11.19 18.20
N SER A 328 17.97 11.11 17.31
CA SER A 328 16.99 12.16 17.01
C SER A 328 15.67 11.55 16.56
N THR A 329 14.61 12.36 16.48
CA THR A 329 13.32 11.88 15.96
C THR A 329 13.40 11.62 14.44
N PRO A 330 12.61 10.68 13.90
CA PRO A 330 12.49 10.50 12.45
C PRO A 330 12.15 11.80 11.70
N TRP A 331 11.27 12.63 12.26
CA TRP A 331 10.93 13.94 11.70
C TRP A 331 12.16 14.88 11.60
N GLU A 332 13.00 14.95 12.64
CA GLU A 332 14.23 15.77 12.61
C GLU A 332 15.20 15.31 11.51
N GLN A 333 15.29 14.01 11.27
CA GLN A 333 16.15 13.44 10.22
C GLN A 333 15.61 13.76 8.82
N ILE A 334 14.31 13.59 8.58
CA ILE A 334 13.66 13.96 7.31
C ILE A 334 13.82 15.46 7.04
N ARG A 335 13.64 16.30 8.07
CA ARG A 335 13.83 17.74 7.98
C ARG A 335 15.27 18.10 7.59
N ALA A 336 16.27 17.43 8.16
CA ALA A 336 17.67 17.66 7.82
C ALA A 336 18.00 17.23 6.37
N LEU A 337 17.50 16.07 5.94
CA LEU A 337 17.62 15.61 4.55
C LEU A 337 16.93 16.57 3.59
N THR A 338 15.73 17.03 3.92
CA THR A 338 14.95 18.00 3.13
C THR A 338 15.68 19.33 2.99
N THR A 339 16.30 19.82 4.07
CA THR A 339 17.10 21.05 4.02
C THR A 339 18.28 20.91 3.07
N THR A 340 18.93 19.74 3.07
CA THR A 340 20.05 19.44 2.18
C THR A 340 19.60 19.39 0.72
N VAL A 341 18.55 18.60 0.44
CA VAL A 341 17.97 18.48 -0.91
C VAL A 341 17.47 19.81 -1.44
N ALA A 342 16.73 20.58 -0.65
CA ALA A 342 16.19 21.87 -1.04
C ALA A 342 17.28 22.91 -1.35
N ARG A 343 18.44 22.83 -0.68
CA ARG A 343 19.59 23.69 -0.97
C ARG A 343 20.20 23.37 -2.33
N ASP A 344 20.33 22.07 -2.64
CA ASP A 344 21.09 21.60 -3.80
C ASP A 344 20.20 21.43 -5.05
N VAL A 345 18.88 21.24 -4.86
CA VAL A 345 17.88 21.01 -5.91
C VAL A 345 16.77 22.05 -5.79
N GLY A 346 16.91 23.15 -6.55
CA GLY A 346 16.03 24.32 -6.46
C GLY A 346 14.54 24.04 -6.70
N GLU A 347 14.18 23.06 -7.53
CA GLU A 347 12.77 22.71 -7.77
C GLU A 347 12.09 22.07 -6.55
N LEU A 348 12.88 21.46 -5.65
CA LEU A 348 12.40 20.77 -4.45
C LEU A 348 12.39 21.66 -3.21
N VAL A 349 12.66 22.96 -3.33
CA VAL A 349 12.66 23.92 -2.20
C VAL A 349 11.32 23.94 -1.44
N HIS A 350 10.21 23.71 -2.15
CA HIS A 350 8.87 23.69 -1.58
C HIS A 350 8.69 22.58 -0.53
N LEU A 351 9.50 21.51 -0.57
CA LEU A 351 9.44 20.41 0.40
C LEU A 351 9.73 20.86 1.83
N ASN A 352 10.53 21.92 2.04
CA ASN A 352 10.73 22.50 3.38
C ASN A 352 9.40 22.91 4.02
N GLY A 353 8.52 23.55 3.24
CA GLY A 353 7.20 23.96 3.74
C GLY A 353 6.31 22.77 4.06
N MET A 354 6.41 21.68 3.27
CA MET A 354 5.65 20.46 3.51
C MET A 354 6.08 19.77 4.80
N VAL A 355 7.39 19.60 5.02
CA VAL A 355 7.93 18.94 6.23
C VAL A 355 7.67 19.76 7.50
N GLU A 356 7.80 21.08 7.43
CA GLU A 356 7.50 21.98 8.56
C GLU A 356 5.99 22.07 8.85
N SER A 357 5.13 21.64 7.91
CA SER A 357 3.67 21.60 8.11
C SER A 357 3.18 20.35 8.83
N LEU A 358 4.04 19.33 8.96
CA LEU A 358 3.71 18.11 9.70
C LEU A 358 3.42 18.43 11.16
N GLN A 359 2.30 17.94 11.67
CA GLN A 359 1.76 18.27 12.98
C GLN A 359 2.28 17.35 14.08
N THR A 360 2.67 16.14 13.70
CA THR A 360 3.07 15.06 14.58
C THR A 360 4.55 14.75 14.41
N THR A 361 5.18 14.30 15.50
CA THR A 361 6.60 13.93 15.54
C THR A 361 6.77 12.65 16.37
N PRO A 362 6.16 11.52 15.93
CA PRO A 362 6.29 10.26 16.64
C PRO A 362 7.75 9.90 16.81
N ARG A 363 8.04 9.28 17.96
CA ARG A 363 9.35 8.68 18.24
C ARG A 363 9.31 7.23 17.82
N LEU A 364 10.47 6.68 17.49
CA LEU A 364 10.60 5.23 17.34
C LEU A 364 10.13 4.56 18.63
N SER A 365 9.22 3.61 18.50
CA SER A 365 8.81 2.74 19.59
C SER A 365 10.05 2.04 20.16
N SER A 366 10.22 2.10 21.48
CA SER A 366 11.13 1.18 22.15
C SER A 366 10.45 -0.19 22.13
N GLU A 367 11.04 -1.16 21.43
CA GLU A 367 10.61 -2.56 21.43
C GLU A 367 10.29 -3.10 22.84
#